data_AF-A0A164GJ37-F1
#
_entry.id   AF-A0A164GJ37-F1
#
_cell.length_a   1.000
_cell.length_b   1.000
_cell.length_c   1.000
_cell.angle_alpha   90.00
_cell.angle_beta   90.00
_cell.angle_gamma   90.00
#
_symmetry.space_group_name_H-M   'P 1'
#
loop_
_entity.id
_entity.type
_entity.pdbx_description
1 polymer ?
#
loop_
_entity_poly.entity_id
_entity_poly.type
_entity_poly.pdbx_seq_one_letter_code
_entity_poly.pdbx_strand_id
1 'polypeptide(L)'
;ILLAAGALMTVIGFLGCCGALRESQCLLGTFFVFLMIILVAEIAGGVWAYMNRAELNKLVQESVRDTVRRDYGKDDVTTKTFDMIQKTLKCCGAESYASWANSAYNGVGEKSQMEIGISALS
;
A
#
# COMPACT_ATOMS: atom_id res chain seq x y z
N ILE A 1 -2.63 5.22 -6.01
CA ILE A 1 -1.44 5.87 -5.40
C ILE A 1 -0.17 5.51 -6.19
N LEU A 2 0.21 4.23 -6.29
CA LEU A 2 1.46 3.81 -6.96
C LEU A 2 1.58 4.28 -8.41
N LEU A 3 0.53 4.16 -9.22
CA LEU A 3 0.54 4.65 -10.61
C LEU A 3 0.75 6.16 -10.72
N ALA A 4 0.05 6.93 -9.87
CA ALA A 4 0.17 8.39 -9.85
C ALA A 4 1.57 8.82 -9.38
N ALA A 5 2.10 8.19 -8.32
CA ALA A 5 3.45 8.46 -7.83
C ALA A 5 4.51 8.11 -8.87
N GLY A 6 4.39 6.94 -9.53
CA GLY A 6 5.29 6.52 -10.60
C GLY A 6 5.28 7.49 -11.78
N ALA A 7 4.10 7.88 -12.27
CA ALA A 7 3.98 8.84 -13.36
C ALA A 7 4.61 10.20 -13.00
N LEU A 8 4.38 10.69 -11.78
CA LEU A 8 5.00 11.93 -11.30
C LEU A 8 6.53 11.84 -11.30
N MET A 9 7.08 10.74 -10.77
CA MET A 9 8.54 10.50 -10.76
C MET A 9 9.12 10.43 -12.17
N THR A 10 8.42 9.78 -13.11
CA THR A 10 8.86 9.74 -14.52
C THR A 10 8.88 11.12 -15.16
N VAL A 11 7.84 11.95 -14.94
CA VAL A 11 7.80 13.32 -15.49
C VAL A 11 8.92 14.16 -14.90
N ILE A 12 9.10 14.17 -13.58
CA ILE A 12 10.15 14.93 -12.91
C ILE A 12 11.53 14.48 -13.39
N GLY A 13 11.77 13.17 -13.49
CA GLY A 13 13.02 12.62 -14.00
C GLY A 13 13.30 13.00 -15.46
N PHE A 14 12.27 12.98 -16.32
CA PHE A 14 12.40 13.41 -17.72
C PHE A 14 12.77 14.89 -17.83
N LEU A 15 12.12 15.77 -17.05
CA LEU A 15 12.44 17.19 -17.01
C LEU A 15 13.89 17.43 -16.54
N GLY A 16 14.33 16.71 -15.51
CA GLY A 16 15.72 16.78 -15.02
C GLY A 16 16.73 16.32 -16.09
N CYS A 17 16.49 15.16 -16.71
CA CYS A 17 17.37 14.60 -17.72
C CYS A 17 17.44 15.49 -18.97
N CYS A 18 16.30 15.90 -19.53
CA CYS A 18 16.25 16.80 -20.68
C CYS A 18 16.78 18.20 -20.35
N GLY A 19 16.58 18.69 -19.12
CA GLY A 19 17.09 19.99 -18.68
C GLY A 19 18.62 20.03 -18.65
N ALA A 20 19.24 18.95 -18.15
CA ALA A 20 20.68 18.79 -18.14
C ALA A 20 21.26 18.62 -19.56
N LEU A 21 20.66 17.76 -20.38
CA LEU A 21 21.15 17.48 -21.74
C LEU A 21 21.05 18.69 -22.69
N ARG A 22 20.06 19.56 -22.47
CA ARG A 22 19.75 20.66 -23.39
C ARG A 22 20.29 22.01 -22.93
N GLU A 23 21.11 22.03 -21.87
CA GLU A 23 21.60 23.24 -21.16
C GLU A 23 20.51 24.30 -20.91
N SER A 24 19.25 23.86 -20.79
CA SER A 24 18.11 24.76 -20.72
C SER A 24 17.87 25.15 -19.27
N GLN A 25 18.31 26.36 -18.92
CA GLN A 25 18.14 26.91 -17.57
C GLN A 25 16.67 26.96 -17.13
N CYS A 26 15.73 27.17 -18.06
CA CYS A 26 14.30 27.17 -17.74
C CYS A 26 13.81 25.77 -17.30
N LEU A 27 14.19 24.71 -18.03
CA LEU A 27 13.78 23.34 -17.72
C LEU A 27 14.42 22.84 -16.42
N LEU A 28 15.71 23.13 -16.22
CA LEU A 28 16.40 22.81 -14.97
C LEU A 28 15.84 23.61 -13.77
N GLY A 29 15.47 24.87 -13.99
CA GLY A 29 14.80 25.71 -12.99
C GLY A 29 13.44 25.15 -12.58
N THR A 30 12.60 24.71 -13.53
CA THR A 30 11.32 24.06 -13.21
C THR A 30 11.51 22.79 -12.39
N PHE A 31 12.49 21.96 -12.75
CA PHE A 31 12.83 20.76 -11.98
C PHE A 31 13.22 21.10 -10.53
N PHE A 32 14.09 22.10 -10.34
CA PHE A 32 14.49 22.55 -9.00
C PHE A 32 13.30 23.06 -8.17
N VAL A 33 12.40 23.84 -8.78
CA VAL A 33 11.19 24.32 -8.10
C VAL A 33 10.29 23.15 -7.68
N PHE A 34 10.08 22.15 -8.54
CA PHE A 34 9.33 20.95 -8.16
C PHE A 34 9.98 20.20 -7.00
N LEU A 35 11.30 20.02 -7.02
CA LEU A 35 12.02 19.39 -5.92
C LEU A 35 11.88 20.15 -4.60
N MET A 36 11.97 21.48 -4.65
CA MET A 36 11.79 22.32 -3.47
C MET A 36 10.37 22.20 -2.89
N ILE A 37 9.35 22.16 -3.74
CA ILE A 37 7.95 21.96 -3.31
C ILE A 37 7.79 20.58 -2.66
N ILE A 38 8.33 19.52 -3.27
CA ILE A 38 8.28 18.16 -2.73
C ILE A 38 8.98 18.11 -1.37
N LEU A 39 10.17 18.71 -1.25
CA LEU A 39 10.92 18.71 0.01
C LEU A 39 10.14 19.40 1.14
N VAL A 40 9.53 20.56 0.86
CA VAL A 40 8.69 21.26 1.84
C VAL A 40 7.47 20.41 2.22
N ALA A 41 6.83 19.75 1.25
CA ALA A 41 5.70 18.86 1.50
C ALA A 41 6.09 17.62 2.32
N GLU A 42 7.25 17.02 2.05
CA GLU A 42 7.79 15.89 2.83
C GLU A 42 8.09 16.28 4.27
N ILE A 43 8.71 17.44 4.50
CA ILE A 43 8.98 17.95 5.85
C ILE A 43 7.66 18.24 6.58
N ALA A 44 6.73 18.94 5.94
CA ALA A 44 5.43 19.26 6.54
C ALA A 44 4.63 17.99 6.86
N GLY A 45 4.59 17.03 5.93
CA GLY A 45 3.94 15.73 6.12
C GLY A 45 4.60 14.91 7.23
N GLY A 46 5.94 14.90 7.29
CA GLY A 46 6.70 14.21 8.33
C GLY A 46 6.47 14.80 9.72
N VAL A 47 6.47 16.13 9.85
CA VAL A 47 6.15 16.82 11.11
C VAL A 47 4.72 16.53 11.54
N TRP A 48 3.76 16.63 10.60
CA TRP A 48 2.36 16.33 10.88
C TRP A 48 2.18 14.88 11.34
N ALA A 49 2.85 13.93 10.68
CA ALA A 49 2.82 12.52 11.02
C ALA A 49 3.43 12.24 12.40
N TYR A 50 4.52 12.92 12.75
CA TYR A 50 5.15 12.79 14.05
C TYR A 50 4.25 13.31 15.19
N MET A 51 3.65 14.49 14.99
CA MET A 51 2.71 15.08 15.96
C MET A 51 1.45 14.22 16.14
N ASN A 52 0.93 13.66 15.04
CA ASN A 52 -0.31 12.86 15.04
C ASN A 52 -0.05 11.35 14.98
N ARG A 53 1.10 10.88 15.48
CA ARG A 53 1.50 9.47 15.41
C ARG A 53 0.46 8.51 15.98
N ALA A 54 -0.23 8.90 17.05
CA ALA A 54 -1.23 8.05 17.69
C ALA A 54 -2.45 7.87 16.78
N GLU A 55 -2.86 8.93 16.08
CA GLU A 55 -3.99 8.88 15.14
C GLU A 55 -3.63 8.09 13.89
N LEU A 56 -2.43 8.32 13.35
CA LEU A 56 -1.91 7.54 12.22
C LEU A 56 -1.83 6.05 12.53
N ASN A 57 -1.33 5.69 13.71
CA ASN A 57 -1.25 4.29 14.12
C ASN A 57 -2.65 3.66 14.24
N LYS A 58 -3.64 4.39 14.76
CA LYS A 58 -5.03 3.91 14.81
C LYS A 58 -5.60 3.68 13.42
N LEU A 59 -5.45 4.64 12.51
CA LEU A 59 -5.90 4.54 11.12
C LEU A 59 -5.31 3.30 10.41
N VAL A 60 -4.00 3.09 10.57
CA VAL A 60 -3.30 1.92 10.01
C VAL A 60 -3.81 0.63 10.65
N GLN A 61 -3.90 0.58 11.98
CA GLN A 61 -4.35 -0.61 12.69
C GLN A 61 -5.79 -0.97 12.37
N GLU A 62 -6.69 0.01 12.26
CA GLU A 62 -8.08 -0.20 11.86
C GLU A 62 -8.18 -0.71 10.42
N SER A 63 -7.40 -0.14 9.49
CA SER A 63 -7.34 -0.62 8.10
C SER A 63 -6.87 -2.07 8.01
N VAL A 64 -5.84 -2.43 8.78
CA VAL A 64 -5.33 -3.81 8.83
C VAL A 64 -6.35 -4.75 9.47
N ARG A 65 -7.00 -4.32 10.57
CA ARG A 65 -8.03 -5.10 11.26
C ARG A 65 -9.21 -5.39 10.34
N ASP A 66 -9.68 -4.39 9.61
CA ASP A 66 -10.78 -4.54 8.67
C ASP A 66 -10.41 -5.45 7.51
N THR A 67 -9.20 -5.32 6.96
CA THR A 67 -8.69 -6.21 5.92
C THR A 67 -8.68 -7.67 6.39
N VAL A 68 -8.11 -7.95 7.57
CA VAL A 68 -8.06 -9.32 8.14
C VAL A 68 -9.46 -9.85 8.42
N ARG A 69 -10.34 -9.01 8.98
CA ARG A 69 -11.66 -9.44 9.43
C ARG A 69 -12.62 -9.67 8.26
N ARG A 70 -12.57 -8.83 7.24
CA ARG A 70 -13.60 -8.78 6.20
C ARG A 70 -13.09 -9.17 4.82
N ASP A 71 -11.89 -8.77 4.42
CA ASP A 71 -11.55 -8.74 2.99
C ASP A 71 -10.54 -9.80 2.58
N TYR A 72 -9.76 -10.32 3.52
CA TYR A 72 -8.88 -11.45 3.28
C TYR A 72 -9.66 -12.69 2.79
N GLY A 73 -9.23 -13.25 1.65
CA GLY A 73 -9.88 -14.40 1.01
C GLY A 73 -11.04 -14.05 0.07
N LYS A 74 -11.46 -12.78 -0.04
CA LYS A 74 -12.50 -12.38 -1.02
C LYS A 74 -11.95 -12.20 -2.43
N ASP A 75 -10.78 -11.58 -2.54
CA ASP A 75 -10.10 -11.38 -3.81
C ASP A 75 -8.62 -11.78 -3.72
N ASP A 76 -8.11 -12.30 -4.83
CA ASP A 76 -6.75 -12.85 -4.93
C ASP A 76 -5.68 -11.76 -4.73
N VAL A 77 -5.95 -10.53 -5.18
CA VAL A 77 -5.00 -9.42 -5.11
C VAL A 77 -4.79 -8.98 -3.66
N THR A 78 -5.85 -8.71 -2.91
CA THR A 78 -5.82 -8.38 -1.49
C THR A 78 -5.18 -9.49 -0.68
N THR A 79 -5.56 -10.74 -0.93
CA THR A 79 -5.01 -11.91 -0.23
C THR A 79 -3.51 -12.04 -0.44
N LYS A 80 -3.05 -12.03 -1.70
CA LYS A 80 -1.61 -12.11 -2.02
C LYS A 80 -0.82 -10.91 -1.52
N THR A 81 -1.40 -9.71 -1.58
CA THR A 81 -0.77 -8.49 -1.06
C THR A 81 -0.60 -8.60 0.44
N PHE A 82 -1.62 -9.05 1.16
CA PHE A 82 -1.58 -9.19 2.61
C PHE A 82 -0.65 -10.33 3.06
N ASP A 83 -0.58 -11.43 2.30
CA ASP A 83 0.40 -12.51 2.50
C ASP A 83 1.83 -12.02 2.29
N MET A 84 2.07 -11.18 1.27
CA MET A 84 3.38 -10.58 1.05
C MET A 84 3.77 -9.70 2.24
N ILE A 85 2.85 -8.86 2.73
CA ILE A 85 3.09 -8.00 3.90
C ILE A 85 3.48 -8.86 5.12
N GLN A 86 2.71 -9.91 5.41
CA GLN A 86 2.99 -10.82 6.53
C GLN A 86 4.35 -11.52 6.39
N LYS A 87 4.70 -12.02 5.20
CA LYS A 87 5.99 -12.68 4.94
C LYS A 87 7.16 -11.71 5.06
N THR A 88 7.03 -10.52 4.49
CA THR A 88 8.08 -9.49 4.49
C THR A 88 8.32 -8.94 5.89
N LEU A 89 7.25 -8.67 6.65
CA LEU A 89 7.33 -8.14 8.01
C LEU A 89 7.43 -9.22 9.09
N LYS A 90 7.34 -10.50 8.72
CA LYS A 90 7.35 -11.67 9.61
C LYS A 90 6.30 -11.56 10.73
N CYS A 91 5.10 -11.13 10.38
CA CYS A 91 3.95 -10.99 11.27
C CYS A 91 2.76 -11.85 10.80
N CYS A 92 1.73 -12.00 11.63
CA CYS A 92 0.53 -12.76 11.29
C CYS A 92 -0.73 -12.18 11.95
N GLY A 93 -1.77 -11.97 11.14
CA GLY A 93 -3.02 -11.34 11.56
C GLY A 93 -2.88 -9.84 11.79
N ALA A 94 -3.93 -9.22 12.35
CA ALA A 94 -3.95 -7.78 12.60
C ALA A 94 -3.23 -7.40 13.91
N GLU A 95 -3.51 -8.15 14.97
CA GLU A 95 -2.89 -7.96 16.30
C GLU A 95 -2.14 -9.22 16.73
N SER A 96 -2.69 -10.38 16.39
CA SER A 96 -2.07 -11.69 16.58
C SER A 96 -2.68 -12.72 15.62
N TYR A 97 -2.12 -13.93 15.61
CA TYR A 97 -2.69 -15.06 14.87
C TYR A 97 -4.16 -15.35 15.26
N ALA A 98 -4.58 -15.01 16.48
CA ALA A 98 -5.97 -15.20 16.92
C ALA A 98 -6.97 -14.29 16.19
N SER A 99 -6.50 -13.24 15.51
CA SER A 99 -7.35 -12.35 14.70
C SER A 99 -8.11 -13.12 13.60
N TRP A 100 -7.57 -14.24 13.14
CA TRP A 100 -8.18 -15.10 12.12
C TRP A 100 -9.42 -15.85 12.63
N ALA A 101 -9.49 -16.18 13.93
CA ALA A 101 -10.64 -16.88 14.49
C ALA A 101 -11.95 -16.07 14.35
N ASN A 102 -11.84 -14.74 14.28
CA ASN A 102 -12.98 -13.83 14.17
C ASN A 102 -13.12 -13.19 12.78
N SER A 103 -12.40 -13.69 11.76
CA SER A 103 -12.50 -13.19 10.40
C SER A 103 -13.51 -13.98 9.57
N ALA A 104 -14.01 -13.35 8.50
CA ALA A 104 -14.86 -14.00 7.50
C ALA A 104 -14.14 -15.17 6.79
N TYR A 105 -12.81 -15.22 6.85
CA TYR A 105 -12.00 -16.30 6.30
C TYR A 105 -12.05 -17.58 7.15
N ASN A 106 -12.44 -17.49 8.43
CA ASN A 106 -12.55 -18.65 9.31
C ASN A 106 -13.61 -19.63 8.76
N GLY A 107 -13.17 -20.81 8.29
CA GLY A 107 -14.04 -21.81 7.67
C GLY A 107 -14.24 -21.69 6.15
N VAL A 108 -13.63 -20.71 5.47
CA VAL A 108 -13.71 -20.60 3.99
C VAL A 108 -12.93 -21.72 3.31
N GLY A 109 -11.81 -22.17 3.88
CA GLY A 109 -11.07 -23.35 3.40
C GLY A 109 -11.89 -24.65 3.44
N GLU A 110 -12.90 -24.73 4.30
CA GLU A 110 -13.81 -25.88 4.38
C GLU A 110 -14.92 -25.81 3.33
N LYS A 111 -15.37 -24.60 2.95
CA LYS A 111 -16.34 -24.38 1.87
C LYS A 111 -15.75 -24.50 0.47
N SER A 112 -14.50 -24.09 0.24
CA SER A 112 -13.86 -24.22 -1.09
C SER A 112 -13.62 -25.68 -1.47
N GLN A 113 -13.29 -26.55 -0.49
CA GLN A 113 -13.25 -28.00 -0.70
C GLN A 113 -14.63 -28.58 -1.05
N MET A 114 -15.71 -28.01 -0.50
CA MET A 114 -17.09 -28.43 -0.80
C MET A 114 -17.53 -27.99 -2.21
N GLU A 115 -17.15 -26.80 -2.68
CA GLU A 115 -17.43 -26.34 -4.06
C GLU A 115 -16.67 -27.14 -5.13
N ILE A 116 -15.40 -27.48 -4.89
CA ILE A 116 -14.64 -28.38 -5.78
C ILE A 116 -15.27 -29.79 -5.77
N GLY A 117 -15.77 -30.26 -4.62
CA GLY A 117 -16.44 -31.56 -4.49
C GLY A 117 -17.79 -31.66 -5.22
N ILE A 118 -18.60 -30.59 -5.25
CA ILE A 118 -19.86 -30.55 -6.01
C ILE A 118 -19.59 -30.45 -7.52
N SER A 119 -18.53 -29.73 -7.93
CA SER A 119 -18.12 -29.60 -9.34
C SER A 119 -17.57 -30.90 -9.93
N ALA A 120 -17.07 -31.81 -9.10
CA ALA A 120 -16.56 -33.12 -9.51
C ALA A 120 -17.64 -34.22 -9.58
N LEU A 121 -18.89 -33.92 -9.19
CA LEU A 121 -20.03 -34.83 -9.18
C LEU A 121 -21.10 -34.50 -10.24
N SER A 122 -20.85 -33.52 -11.12
CA SER A 122 -21.68 -33.17 -12.29
C SER A 122 -21.03 -33.56 -13.60
#